data_AF-A0A9D8C4F2-F1
#
_entry.id   AF-A0A9D8C4F2-F1
#
_cell.length_a   1.000
_cell.length_b   1.000
_cell.length_c   1.000
_cell.angle_alpha   90.00
_cell.angle_beta   90.00
_cell.angle_gamma   90.00
#
_symmetry.space_group_name_H-M   'P 1'
#
loop_
_entity.id
_entity.type
_entity.pdbx_description
1 polymer ?
#
loop_
_entity_poly.entity_id
_entity_poly.type
_entity_poly.pdbx_seq_one_letter_code
_entity_poly.pdbx_strand_id
1 'polypeptide(L)' 'MLELPGRGIQGGAVHDALVAATAGHLGATLVTCDQRAANTYDRYRIRTELL' A
#
# COMPACT_ATOMS: atom_id res chain seq x y z
N MET A 1 3.04 -5.82 10.10
CA MET A 1 4.41 -5.23 10.13
C MET A 1 4.72 -4.72 8.73
N LEU A 2 5.42 -3.58 8.56
CA LEU A 2 5.59 -2.98 7.22
C LEU A 2 6.43 -3.84 6.26
N GLU A 3 7.48 -4.52 6.74
CA GLU A 3 8.34 -5.41 5.93
C GLU A 3 8.86 -4.79 4.60
N LEU A 4 9.25 -3.51 4.63
CA LEU A 4 9.58 -2.73 3.44
C LEU A 4 10.58 -3.44 2.49
N PRO A 5 11.77 -3.90 2.95
CA PRO A 5 12.74 -4.53 2.05
C PRO A 5 12.24 -5.88 1.51
N GLY A 6 11.56 -6.67 2.35
CA GLY A 6 10.98 -7.95 1.96
C GLY A 6 9.87 -7.82 0.90
N ARG A 7 9.25 -6.64 0.81
CA ARG A 7 8.27 -6.27 -0.22
C ARG A 7 8.89 -5.45 -1.35
N GLY A 8 10.22 -5.28 -1.39
CA GLY A 8 10.92 -4.47 -2.40
C GLY A 8 10.50 -2.99 -2.41
N ILE A 9 10.00 -2.47 -1.28
CA ILE A 9 9.60 -1.07 -1.12
C ILE A 9 10.80 -0.26 -0.65
N GLN A 10 11.06 0.84 -1.34
CA GLN A 10 12.16 1.76 -1.05
C GLN A 10 11.82 3.18 -1.50
N GLY A 11 12.54 4.17 -0.96
CA GLY A 11 12.42 5.58 -1.36
C GLY A 11 10.98 6.12 -1.20
N GLY A 12 10.48 6.80 -2.23
CA GLY A 12 9.18 7.47 -2.20
C GLY A 12 7.98 6.54 -1.93
N ALA A 13 8.10 5.24 -2.18
CA ALA A 13 7.04 4.27 -1.95
C ALA A 13 6.84 3.88 -0.48
N VAL A 14 7.71 4.32 0.43
CA VAL A 14 7.61 4.00 1.87
C VAL A 14 6.35 4.60 2.50
N HIS A 15 5.94 5.79 2.06
CA HIS A 15 4.71 6.41 2.55
C HIS A 15 3.49 5.60 2.12
N ASP A 16 3.40 5.23 0.84
CA ASP A 16 2.29 4.40 0.32
C ASP A 16 2.22 3.05 1.04
N ALA A 17 3.37 2.45 1.36
CA ALA A 17 3.46 1.23 2.13
C ALA A 17 2.91 1.36 3.56
N LEU A 18 3.16 2.50 4.22
CA LEU A 18 2.58 2.77 5.55
C LEU A 18 1.05 2.86 5.48
N VAL A 19 0.53 3.58 4.48
CA VAL A 19 -0.93 3.70 4.27
C VAL A 19 -1.53 2.32 3.96
N ALA A 20 -0.89 1.54 3.08
CA ALA A 20 -1.33 0.20 2.73
C ALA A 20 -1.36 -0.75 3.94
N ALA A 21 -0.29 -0.75 4.73
CA ALA A 21 -0.19 -1.56 5.93
C ALA A 21 -1.25 -1.18 6.98
N THR A 22 -1.59 0.11 7.07
CA THR A 22 -2.65 0.60 7.97
C THR A 22 -4.02 0.10 7.52
N ALA A 23 -4.35 0.25 6.24
CA ALA A 23 -5.61 -0.25 5.69
C ALA A 23 -5.73 -1.78 5.86
N GLY A 24 -4.64 -2.51 5.60
CA GLY A 24 -4.57 -3.95 5.81
C GLY A 24 -4.74 -4.37 7.28
N HIS A 25 -4.14 -3.63 8.22
CA HIS A 25 -4.28 -3.89 9.65
C HIS A 25 -5.73 -3.74 10.14
N LEU A 26 -6.46 -2.78 9.57
CA LEU A 26 -7.87 -2.52 9.88
C LEU A 26 -8.84 -3.36 9.03
N GLY A 27 -8.35 -4.13 8.05
CA GLY A 27 -9.19 -4.85 7.09
C GLY A 27 -10.07 -3.94 6.24
N ALA A 28 -9.66 -2.69 6.02
CA ALA A 28 -10.39 -1.69 5.25
C ALA A 28 -10.07 -1.72 3.75
N THR A 29 -10.94 -1.14 2.93
CA THR A 29 -10.65 -0.88 1.51
C THR A 29 -9.92 0.47 1.39
N LEU A 30 -8.80 0.49 0.69
CA LEU A 30 -8.03 1.70 0.42
C LEU A 30 -8.52 2.35 -0.88
N VAL A 31 -9.14 3.52 -0.74
CA VAL A 31 -9.58 4.33 -1.89
C VAL A 31 -8.49 5.34 -2.22
N THR A 32 -8.09 5.45 -3.48
CA THR A 32 -6.99 6.31 -3.93
C THR A 32 -7.27 6.91 -5.30
N CYS A 33 -6.71 8.09 -5.57
CA CYS A 33 -6.62 8.65 -6.93
C CYS A 33 -5.23 8.45 -7.54
N ASP A 34 -4.24 7.97 -6.77
CA ASP A 34 -2.86 7.82 -7.26
C ASP A 34 -2.66 6.43 -7.88
N GLN A 35 -2.79 6.37 -9.20
CA GLN A 35 -2.54 5.17 -9.98
C GLN A 35 -1.09 4.67 -9.86
N ARG A 36 -0.11 5.56 -9.59
CA ARG A 36 1.31 5.18 -9.51
C ARG A 36 1.59 4.35 -8.26
N ALA A 37 0.83 4.57 -7.19
CA ALA A 37 0.96 3.86 -5.93
C ALA A 37 0.30 2.46 -5.96
N ALA A 38 -0.46 2.13 -7.00
CA ALA A 38 -1.17 0.85 -7.12
C ALA A 38 -0.23 -0.37 -6.96
N ASN A 39 1.00 -0.29 -7.51
CA ASN A 39 1.98 -1.36 -7.35
C ASN A 39 2.37 -1.57 -5.88
N THR A 40 2.52 -0.50 -5.11
CA THR A 40 2.81 -0.60 -3.66
C THR A 40 1.66 -1.28 -2.94
N TYR A 41 0.41 -0.89 -3.22
CA TYR A 41 -0.75 -1.46 -2.55
C TYR A 41 -0.97 -2.94 -2.86
N ASP A 42 -0.73 -3.36 -4.10
CA ASP A 42 -0.77 -4.78 -4.52
C ASP A 42 0.20 -5.65 -3.70
N ARG A 43 1.41 -5.14 -3.41
CA ARG A 43 2.40 -5.85 -2.58
C ARG A 43 1.97 -6.06 -1.13
N TYR A 44 0.97 -5.32 -0.64
CA TYR A 44 0.33 -5.54 0.66
C TYR A 44 -0.92 -6.42 0.58
N ARG A 45 -1.35 -6.84 -0.61
CA ARG A 45 -2.53 -7.69 -0.85
C ARG A 45 -3.80 -7.15 -0.17
N ILE A 46 -3.95 -5.84 -0.16
CA ILE A 46 -5.12 -5.16 0.40
C ILE A 46 -6.16 -4.91 -0.71
N ARG A 47 -7.41 -4.70 -0.30
CA ARG A 47 -8.44 -4.24 -1.23
C ARG A 47 -8.19 -2.78 -1.56
N THR A 48 -8.15 -2.46 -2.85
CA THR A 48 -7.96 -1.09 -3.35
C THR A 48 -8.99 -0.71 -4.38
N GLU A 49 -9.43 0.54 -4.33
CA GLU A 49 -10.33 1.15 -5.32
C GLU A 49 -9.67 2.42 -5.87
N LEU A 50 -9.59 2.53 -7.19
CA LEU A 50 -9.09 3.71 -7.87
C LEU A 50 -10.27 4.59 -8.29
N LEU A 51 -10.24 5.87 -7.88
CA LEU A 51 -11.22 6.89 -8.26
C LEU A 51 -10.87 7.56 -9.59
#